data_AF-A0A091IDU1-F1
#
_entry.id   AF-A0A091IDU1-F1
#
_cell.length_a   1.000
_cell.length_b   1.000
_cell.length_c   1.000
_cell.angle_alpha   90.00
_cell.angle_beta   90.00
_cell.angle_gamma   90.00
#
_symmetry.space_group_name_H-M   'P 1'
#
loop_
_entity.id
_entity.type
_entity.pdbx_description
1 polymer ?
#
loop_
_entity_poly.entity_id
_entity_poly.type
_entity_poly.pdbx_seq_one_letter_code
_entity_poly.pdbx_strand_id
1 'polypeptide(L)'
;QDEDGLVRGLSVLCNLANQLYYPCEHVAWAADVGIIRGESRKWWVLSTVFWALSLLVGILRSLRVLFQLRRKLRQHKGTSSAQSQKEVMKGQVKAEVLSILADVADLSNAIHWLPPGFLWAGCFPPWLVGLLGTISSLIGIYQASRGGN
;
A
#
# COMPACT_ATOMS: atom_id res chain seq x y z
N GLN A 1 24.19 -6.22 0.04
CA GLN A 1 23.69 -7.46 -0.60
C GLN A 1 22.52 -8.04 0.20
N ASP A 2 22.48 -7.87 1.53
CA ASP A 2 21.36 -8.34 2.37
C ASP A 2 20.07 -7.49 2.30
N GLU A 3 20.15 -6.22 1.93
CA GLU A 3 19.00 -5.30 1.84
C GLU A 3 17.96 -5.72 0.78
N ASP A 4 18.40 -6.36 -0.32
CA ASP A 4 17.50 -6.85 -1.38
C ASP A 4 16.68 -8.05 -0.91
N GLY A 5 17.23 -8.87 -0.01
CA GLY A 5 16.52 -10.00 0.59
C GLY A 5 15.32 -9.55 1.42
N LEU A 6 15.47 -8.45 2.19
CA LEU A 6 14.38 -7.88 2.98
C LEU A 6 13.29 -7.28 2.09
N VAL A 7 13.66 -6.49 1.07
CA VAL A 7 12.68 -5.91 0.12
C VAL A 7 11.92 -7.01 -0.61
N ARG A 8 12.62 -8.09 -1.00
CA ARG A 8 12.00 -9.27 -1.61
C ARG A 8 11.06 -10.00 -0.64
N GLY A 9 11.47 -10.19 0.61
CA GLY A 9 10.63 -10.78 1.66
C GLY A 9 9.36 -9.96 1.90
N LEU A 10 9.48 -8.63 2.03
CA LEU A 10 8.34 -7.72 2.14
C LEU A 10 7.43 -7.79 0.89
N SER A 11 8.01 -7.90 -0.30
CA SER A 11 7.24 -8.10 -1.53
C SER A 11 6.42 -9.39 -1.50
N VAL A 12 7.03 -10.49 -1.07
CA VAL A 12 6.36 -11.79 -1.00
C VAL A 12 5.24 -11.75 0.04
N LEU A 13 5.49 -11.13 1.19
CA LEU A 13 4.48 -11.00 2.25
C LEU A 13 3.31 -10.11 1.82
N CYS A 14 3.59 -8.98 1.16
CA CYS A 14 2.55 -8.10 0.62
C CYS A 14 1.68 -8.83 -0.42
N ASN A 15 2.32 -9.54 -1.36
CA ASN A 15 1.61 -10.33 -2.36
C ASN A 15 0.78 -11.45 -1.73
N LEU A 16 1.31 -12.14 -0.71
CA LEU A 16 0.58 -13.17 0.02
C LEU A 16 -0.66 -12.58 0.71
N ALA A 17 -0.53 -11.45 1.39
CA ALA A 17 -1.65 -10.78 2.05
C ALA A 17 -2.73 -10.37 1.03
N ASN A 18 -2.33 -9.81 -0.12
CA ASN A 18 -3.26 -9.50 -1.22
C ASN A 18 -3.93 -10.76 -1.78
N GLN A 19 -3.20 -11.88 -1.87
CA GLN A 19 -3.77 -13.12 -2.37
C GLN A 19 -4.76 -13.75 -1.38
N LEU A 20 -4.58 -13.54 -0.08
CA LEU A 20 -5.49 -14.00 0.97
C LEU A 20 -6.70 -13.08 1.17
N TYR A 21 -6.57 -11.79 0.82
CA TYR A 21 -7.66 -10.83 0.84
C TYR A 21 -8.85 -11.30 0.00
N TYR A 22 -8.63 -11.62 -1.28
CA TYR A 22 -9.71 -11.98 -2.20
C TYR A 22 -10.52 -13.22 -1.77
N PRO A 23 -9.91 -14.37 -1.42
CA PRO A 23 -10.66 -15.51 -0.90
C PRO A 23 -11.50 -15.18 0.34
N CYS A 24 -10.95 -14.38 1.28
CA CYS A 24 -11.68 -13.98 2.48
C CYS A 24 -12.90 -13.10 2.14
N GLU A 25 -12.73 -12.18 1.19
CA GLU A 25 -13.82 -11.35 0.67
C GLU A 25 -14.91 -12.20 0.01
N HIS A 26 -14.54 -13.19 -0.81
CA HIS A 26 -15.50 -14.07 -1.48
C HIS A 26 -16.29 -14.92 -0.48
N VAL A 27 -15.65 -15.40 0.59
CA VAL A 27 -16.35 -16.13 1.66
C VAL A 27 -17.27 -15.19 2.45
N ALA A 28 -16.85 -13.95 2.72
CA ALA A 28 -17.68 -12.94 3.36
C ALA A 28 -18.95 -12.65 2.54
N TRP A 29 -18.76 -12.38 1.25
CA TRP A 29 -19.85 -12.15 0.31
C TRP A 29 -20.78 -13.37 0.19
N ALA A 30 -20.23 -14.58 0.07
CA ALA A 30 -21.03 -15.81 -0.04
C ALA A 30 -21.84 -16.08 1.25
N ALA A 31 -21.32 -15.70 2.41
CA ALA A 31 -22.05 -15.75 3.67
C ALA A 31 -23.15 -14.67 3.75
N ASP A 32 -22.90 -13.45 3.24
CA ASP A 32 -23.91 -12.37 3.19
C ASP A 32 -25.12 -12.73 2.32
N VAL A 33 -24.88 -13.36 1.16
CA VAL A 33 -25.96 -13.80 0.24
C VAL A 33 -26.62 -15.10 0.73
N GLY A 34 -26.12 -15.72 1.81
CA GLY A 34 -26.69 -16.93 2.39
C GLY A 34 -26.35 -18.22 1.65
N ILE A 35 -25.36 -18.19 0.74
CA ILE A 35 -24.85 -19.38 0.04
C ILE A 35 -24.14 -20.30 1.04
N ILE A 36 -23.38 -19.73 1.98
CA ILE A 36 -22.68 -20.45 3.05
C ILE A 36 -23.30 -20.09 4.41
N ARG A 37 -23.58 -21.09 5.24
CA ARG A 37 -23.96 -20.88 6.64
C ARG A 37 -22.74 -20.46 7.45
N GLY A 38 -22.63 -19.18 7.82
CA GLY A 38 -21.54 -18.66 8.65
C GLY A 38 -21.70 -17.18 8.99
N GLU A 39 -20.90 -16.70 9.95
CA GLU A 39 -20.86 -15.28 10.29
C GLU A 39 -20.03 -14.50 9.27
N SER A 40 -20.70 -13.88 8.29
CA SER A 40 -20.08 -13.01 7.28
C SER A 40 -19.18 -11.93 7.90
N ARG A 41 -19.62 -11.33 9.00
CA ARG A 41 -18.89 -10.27 9.71
C ARG A 41 -17.45 -10.67 10.06
N LYS A 42 -17.20 -11.92 10.46
CA LYS A 42 -15.85 -12.41 10.79
C LYS A 42 -14.94 -12.42 9.54
N TRP A 43 -15.49 -12.82 8.40
CA TRP A 43 -14.77 -12.86 7.12
C TRP A 43 -14.48 -11.47 6.56
N TRP A 44 -15.42 -10.51 6.70
CA TRP A 44 -15.19 -9.11 6.36
C TRP A 44 -14.08 -8.47 7.19
N VAL A 45 -14.05 -8.76 8.50
CA VAL A 45 -12.96 -8.28 9.36
C VAL A 45 -11.64 -8.90 8.91
N LEU A 46 -11.62 -10.21 8.63
CA LEU A 46 -10.41 -10.89 8.20
C LEU A 46 -9.86 -10.36 6.87
N SER A 47 -10.73 -10.12 5.87
CA SER A 47 -10.33 -9.50 4.60
C SER A 47 -9.78 -8.09 4.84
N THR A 48 -10.47 -7.26 5.64
CA THR A 48 -10.01 -5.91 5.99
C THR A 48 -8.65 -5.93 6.70
N VAL A 49 -8.41 -6.89 7.59
CA VAL A 49 -7.10 -7.08 8.25
C VAL A 49 -6.02 -7.45 7.24
N PHE A 50 -6.29 -8.38 6.31
CA PHE A 50 -5.31 -8.73 5.26
C PHE A 50 -5.00 -7.55 4.34
N TRP A 51 -6.00 -6.74 4.00
CA TRP A 51 -5.81 -5.51 3.23
C TRP A 51 -4.99 -4.48 3.99
N ALA A 52 -5.32 -4.21 5.26
CA ALA A 52 -4.53 -3.29 6.10
C ALA A 52 -3.08 -3.77 6.27
N LEU A 53 -2.87 -5.09 6.42
CA LEU A 53 -1.54 -5.67 6.53
C LEU A 53 -0.75 -5.53 5.23
N SER A 54 -1.37 -5.77 4.07
CA SER A 54 -0.69 -5.62 2.78
C SER A 54 -0.26 -4.17 2.54
N LEU A 55 -1.12 -3.20 2.88
CA LEU A 55 -0.80 -1.77 2.83
C LEU A 55 0.35 -1.40 3.78
N LEU A 56 0.33 -1.89 5.02
CA LEU A 56 1.41 -1.64 5.98
C LEU A 56 2.75 -2.17 5.49
N VAL A 57 2.77 -3.40 4.96
CA VAL A 57 3.98 -4.02 4.39
C VAL A 57 4.42 -3.27 3.12
N GLY A 58 3.48 -2.80 2.30
CA GLY A 58 3.72 -1.94 1.14
C GLY A 58 4.43 -0.64 1.53
N ILE A 59 3.91 0.09 2.51
CA ILE A 59 4.52 1.32 3.06
C ILE A 59 5.95 1.04 3.55
N LEU A 60 6.14 -0.03 4.32
CA LEU A 60 7.47 -0.41 4.82
C LEU A 60 8.46 -0.68 3.68
N ARG A 61 8.02 -1.40 2.64
CA ARG A 61 8.83 -1.66 1.45
C ARG A 61 9.20 -0.36 0.75
N SER A 62 8.23 0.48 0.44
CA SER A 62 8.42 1.75 -0.29
C SER A 62 9.32 2.70 0.50
N LEU A 63 9.19 2.76 1.82
CA LEU A 63 10.09 3.51 2.70
C LEU A 63 11.52 3.00 2.62
N ARG A 64 11.74 1.67 2.68
CA ARG A 64 13.09 1.09 2.57
C ARG A 64 13.74 1.44 1.23
N VAL A 65 13.01 1.29 0.13
CA VAL A 65 13.50 1.64 -1.21
C VAL A 65 13.80 3.14 -1.31
N LEU A 66 12.92 3.99 -0.78
CA LEU A 66 13.13 5.45 -0.71
C LEU A 66 14.39 5.83 0.07
N PHE A 67 14.65 5.21 1.22
CA PHE A 67 15.86 5.47 2.01
C PHE A 67 17.13 5.06 1.24
N GLN A 68 17.09 3.93 0.54
CA GLN A 68 18.21 3.46 -0.29
C GLN A 68 18.48 4.41 -1.46
N LEU A 69 17.44 4.81 -2.19
CA LEU A 69 17.52 5.78 -3.28
C LEU A 69 18.11 7.11 -2.80
N ARG A 70 17.64 7.63 -1.67
CA ARG A 70 18.17 8.86 -1.06
C ARG A 70 19.62 8.70 -0.62
N ARG A 71 20.02 7.54 -0.09
CA ARG A 71 21.42 7.24 0.28
C ARG A 71 22.32 7.27 -0.96
N LYS A 72 21.93 6.57 -2.03
CA LYS A 72 22.66 6.57 -3.31
C LYS A 72 22.77 7.98 -3.92
N LEU A 73 21.69 8.76 -3.88
CA LEU A 73 21.68 10.13 -4.41
C LEU A 73 22.62 11.07 -3.65
N ARG A 74 22.74 10.88 -2.32
CA ARG A 74 23.70 11.63 -1.49
C ARG A 74 25.15 11.24 -1.81
N GLN A 75 25.41 9.95 -2.04
CA GLN A 75 26.76 9.45 -2.38
C GLN A 75 27.24 9.95 -3.75
N HIS A 76 26.34 10.05 -4.74
CA HIS A 76 26.66 10.56 -6.08
C HIS A 76 26.71 12.09 -6.21
N LYS A 77 26.53 12.85 -5.13
CA LYS A 77 26.54 14.33 -5.17
C LYS A 77 27.93 14.91 -5.54
N GLY A 78 29.00 14.12 -5.46
CA GLY A 78 30.39 14.54 -5.74
C GLY A 78 30.99 14.07 -7.07
N THR A 79 30.32 13.22 -7.85
CA THR A 79 30.85 12.69 -9.12
C THR A 79 30.13 13.33 -10.32
N SER A 80 30.88 13.97 -11.22
CA SER A 80 30.35 14.69 -12.40
C SER A 80 29.72 13.76 -13.47
N SER A 81 29.82 12.44 -13.30
CA SER A 81 29.28 11.48 -14.25
C SER A 81 27.78 11.21 -14.02
N ALA A 82 27.00 11.49 -15.07
CA ALA A 82 25.62 11.09 -15.31
C ALA A 82 24.50 11.90 -14.62
N GLN A 83 24.34 13.17 -15.04
CA GLN A 83 23.12 13.96 -14.80
C GLN A 83 21.82 13.21 -15.16
N SER A 84 21.84 12.42 -16.24
CA SER A 84 20.72 11.56 -16.66
C SER A 84 20.33 10.53 -15.59
N GLN A 85 21.29 9.82 -14.99
CA GLN A 85 21.02 8.83 -13.92
C GLN A 85 20.45 9.49 -12.66
N LYS A 86 20.90 10.71 -12.35
CA LYS A 86 20.38 11.50 -11.22
C LYS A 86 18.91 11.87 -11.41
N GLU A 87 18.50 12.25 -12.62
CA GLU A 87 17.10 12.57 -12.92
C GLU A 87 16.20 11.32 -12.85
N VAL A 88 16.67 10.17 -13.34
CA VAL A 88 15.96 8.88 -13.20
C VAL A 88 15.75 8.53 -11.72
N MET A 89 16.80 8.62 -10.90
CA MET A 89 16.72 8.34 -9.46
C MET A 89 15.79 9.31 -8.72
N LYS A 90 15.76 10.60 -9.09
CA LYS A 90 14.78 11.55 -8.53
C LYS A 90 13.35 11.18 -8.91
N GLY A 91 13.15 10.70 -10.14
CA GLY A 91 11.87 10.15 -10.60
C GLY A 91 11.41 8.98 -9.74
N GLN A 92 12.30 8.03 -9.48
CA GLN A 92 12.04 6.87 -8.60
C GLN A 92 11.71 7.32 -7.17
N VAL A 93 12.47 8.28 -6.60
CA VAL A 93 12.16 8.86 -5.27
C VAL A 93 10.76 9.46 -5.24
N LYS A 94 10.37 10.20 -6.29
CA LYS A 94 9.02 10.79 -6.38
C LYS A 94 7.95 9.71 -6.48
N ALA A 95 8.19 8.65 -7.24
CA ALA A 95 7.27 7.53 -7.35
C ALA A 95 7.07 6.84 -6.00
N GLU A 96 8.14 6.50 -5.28
CA GLU A 96 8.05 5.87 -3.95
C GLU A 96 7.31 6.74 -2.93
N VAL A 97 7.55 8.07 -2.94
CA VAL A 97 6.82 9.00 -2.06
C VAL A 97 5.33 8.99 -2.37
N LEU A 98 4.97 9.01 -3.64
CA LEU A 98 3.57 8.95 -4.06
C LEU A 98 2.93 7.62 -3.66
N SER A 99 3.63 6.49 -3.81
CA SER A 99 3.12 5.18 -3.39
C SER A 99 2.87 5.14 -1.88
N ILE A 100 3.80 5.66 -1.07
CA ILE A 100 3.60 5.77 0.38
C ILE A 100 2.37 6.61 0.70
N LEU A 101 2.16 7.75 0.01
CA LEU A 101 1.00 8.60 0.24
C LEU A 101 -0.32 7.91 -0.11
N ALA A 102 -0.36 7.18 -1.23
CA ALA A 102 -1.52 6.39 -1.63
C ALA A 102 -1.80 5.27 -0.62
N ASP A 103 -0.79 4.47 -0.28
CA ASP A 103 -0.93 3.36 0.67
C ASP A 103 -1.35 3.84 2.05
N VAL A 104 -0.88 5.00 2.51
CA VAL A 104 -1.28 5.61 3.80
C VAL A 104 -2.74 6.09 3.76
N ALA A 105 -3.18 6.67 2.65
CA ALA A 105 -4.57 7.08 2.48
C ALA A 105 -5.50 5.86 2.52
N ASP A 106 -5.15 4.80 1.79
CA ASP A 106 -5.90 3.54 1.78
C ASP A 106 -5.83 2.82 3.15
N LEU A 107 -4.69 2.87 3.85
CA LEU A 107 -4.56 2.28 5.19
C LEU A 107 -5.44 3.00 6.20
N SER A 108 -5.57 4.32 6.05
CA SER A 108 -6.45 5.13 6.90
C SER A 108 -7.91 4.72 6.72
N ASN A 109 -8.32 4.40 5.49
CA ASN A 109 -9.63 3.83 5.16
C ASN A 109 -9.79 2.39 5.67
N ALA A 110 -8.78 1.54 5.50
CA ALA A 110 -8.79 0.16 5.98
C ALA A 110 -8.97 0.10 7.50
N ILE A 111 -8.26 0.94 8.25
CA ILE A 111 -8.41 1.03 9.72
C ILE A 111 -9.80 1.55 10.10
N HIS A 112 -10.37 2.47 9.33
CA HIS A 112 -11.73 2.95 9.57
C HIS A 112 -12.78 1.82 9.49
N TRP A 113 -12.62 0.86 8.57
CA TRP A 113 -13.53 -0.27 8.38
C TRP A 113 -13.31 -1.44 9.35
N LEU A 114 -12.29 -1.39 10.21
CA LEU A 114 -12.10 -2.39 11.25
C LEU A 114 -13.15 -2.28 12.37
N PRO A 115 -13.28 -3.30 13.24
CA PRO A 115 -14.19 -3.25 14.37
C PRO A 115 -13.90 -2.07 15.32
N PRO A 116 -14.95 -1.48 15.93
CA PRO A 116 -14.76 -0.41 16.90
C PRO A 116 -13.90 -0.87 18.08
N GLY A 117 -13.05 0.02 18.59
CA GLY A 117 -12.06 -0.28 19.62
C GLY A 117 -10.64 -0.53 19.09
N PHE A 118 -10.45 -0.55 17.77
CA PHE A 118 -9.14 -0.59 17.13
C PHE A 118 -8.77 0.78 16.55
N LEU A 119 -7.77 1.46 17.12
CA LEU A 119 -7.28 2.78 16.67
C LEU A 119 -8.44 3.80 16.48
N TRP A 120 -8.67 4.25 15.24
CA TRP A 120 -9.74 5.19 14.85
C TRP A 120 -10.86 4.52 14.04
N ALA A 121 -11.03 3.21 14.20
CA ALA A 121 -12.12 2.46 13.58
C ALA A 121 -13.48 3.13 13.82
N GLY A 122 -14.24 3.34 12.74
CA GLY A 122 -15.55 4.01 12.80
C GLY A 122 -15.53 5.53 13.01
N CYS A 123 -14.37 6.19 13.16
CA CYS A 123 -14.32 7.62 13.48
C CYS A 123 -14.45 8.56 12.26
N PHE A 124 -14.16 8.09 11.05
CA PHE A 124 -14.18 8.94 9.86
C PHE A 124 -15.60 9.14 9.30
N PRO A 125 -15.97 10.37 8.91
CA PRO A 125 -17.19 10.59 8.18
C PRO A 125 -17.08 10.03 6.74
N PRO A 126 -18.19 9.61 6.11
CA PRO A 126 -18.16 8.97 4.78
C PRO A 126 -17.47 9.81 3.69
N TRP A 127 -17.58 11.14 3.74
CA TRP A 127 -16.92 12.03 2.77
C TRP A 127 -15.40 11.98 2.87
N LEU A 128 -14.84 11.82 4.08
CA LEU A 128 -13.40 11.75 4.30
C LEU A 128 -12.85 10.43 3.75
N VAL A 129 -13.57 9.33 3.97
CA VAL A 129 -13.23 8.02 3.42
C VAL A 129 -13.18 8.08 1.89
N GLY A 130 -14.22 8.68 1.28
CA GLY A 130 -14.28 8.90 -0.17
C GLY A 130 -13.17 9.82 -0.69
N LEU A 131 -12.84 10.89 0.03
CA LEU A 131 -11.75 11.80 -0.32
C LEU A 131 -10.40 11.09 -0.32
N LEU A 132 -10.10 10.32 0.73
CA LEU A 132 -8.86 9.54 0.84
C LEU A 132 -8.74 8.53 -0.32
N GLY A 133 -9.82 7.81 -0.63
CA GLY A 133 -9.84 6.88 -1.77
C GLY A 133 -9.72 7.58 -3.13
N THR A 134 -10.24 8.80 -3.25
CA THR A 134 -10.07 9.61 -4.46
C THR A 134 -8.61 10.06 -4.62
N ILE A 135 -7.97 10.49 -3.53
CA ILE A 135 -6.55 10.89 -3.54
C ILE A 135 -5.66 9.71 -3.92
N SER A 136 -5.84 8.54 -3.31
CA SER A 136 -5.04 7.34 -3.64
C SER A 136 -5.25 6.91 -5.09
N SER A 137 -6.50 6.92 -5.59
CA SER A 137 -6.81 6.61 -6.98
C SER A 137 -6.16 7.58 -7.98
N LEU A 138 -6.24 8.89 -7.72
CA LEU A 138 -5.60 9.90 -8.57
C LEU A 138 -4.07 9.75 -8.58
N ILE A 139 -3.47 9.42 -7.44
CA ILE A 139 -2.04 9.09 -7.36
C ILE A 139 -1.74 7.86 -8.22
N GLY A 140 -2.53 6.79 -8.12
CA GLY A 140 -2.38 5.58 -8.92
C GLY A 140 -2.44 5.85 -10.42
N ILE A 141 -3.43 6.64 -10.87
CA ILE A 141 -3.58 7.07 -12.28
C ILE A 141 -2.36 7.90 -12.72
N TYR A 142 -1.91 8.82 -11.88
CA TYR A 142 -0.72 9.62 -12.17
C TYR A 142 0.54 8.77 -12.30
N GLN A 143 0.72 7.75 -11.46
CA GLN A 143 1.85 6.84 -11.57
C GLN A 143 1.76 5.97 -12.81
N ALA A 144 0.59 5.40 -13.11
CA ALA A 144 0.36 4.57 -14.28
C ALA A 144 0.62 5.33 -15.59
N SER A 145 0.15 6.58 -15.69
CA SER A 145 0.40 7.44 -16.86
C SER A 145 1.87 7.82 -17.06
N ARG A 146 2.70 7.77 -16.01
CA ARG A 146 4.14 8.07 -16.08
C ARG A 146 5.03 6.84 -16.20
N GLY A 147 4.54 5.66 -15.82
CA GLY A 147 5.27 4.39 -15.95
C GLY A 147 5.13 3.71 -17.31
N GLY A 148 4.24 4.20 -18.18
CA GLY A 148 3.99 3.67 -19.53
C GLY A 148 4.86 4.25 -20.64
N ASN A 149 6.05 4.80 -20.33
CA ASN A 149 6.98 5.40 -21.29
C ASN A 149 8.42 4.93 -21.01
#